data_AF-A0A7V9FTW7-F1
#
_entry.id   AF-A0A7V9FTW7-F1
#
_cell.length_a   1.000
_cell.length_b   1.000
_cell.length_c   1.000
_cell.angle_alpha   90.00
_cell.angle_beta   90.00
_cell.angle_gamma   90.00
#
_symmetry.space_group_name_H-M   'P 1'
#
loop_
_entity.id
_entity.type
_entity.pdbx_description
1 polymer ?
#
loop_
_entity_poly.entity_id
_entity_poly.type
_entity_poly.pdbx_seq_one_letter_code
_entity_poly.pdbx_strand_id
1 'polypeptide(L)' 'MKRMNLRDVPDDVYAALAEAATANRQSLSAFVVDRLTEVAQVTRLADYVASYPPPQGSGVTLEDAAAAVREAREAS' A
#
# COMPACT_ATOMS: atom_id res chain seq x y z
N MET A 1 12.53 5.47 -17.54
CA MET A 1 12.45 5.50 -16.06
C MET A 1 13.51 6.43 -15.50
N LYS A 2 13.24 7.14 -14.40
CA LYS A 2 14.27 7.88 -13.67
C LYS A 2 15.07 6.90 -12.79
N ARG A 3 16.38 7.11 -12.67
CA ARG A 3 17.25 6.33 -11.77
C ARG A 3 17.28 7.02 -10.42
N MET A 4 17.20 6.24 -9.34
CA MET A 4 17.28 6.71 -7.96
C MET A 4 18.44 5.99 -7.27
N ASN A 5 19.23 6.73 -6.50
CA ASN A 5 20.32 6.18 -5.71
C ASN A 5 19.98 6.37 -4.23
N LEU A 6 19.74 5.26 -3.53
CA LEU A 6 19.50 5.22 -2.09
C LEU A 6 20.86 5.22 -1.40
N ARG A 7 21.13 6.25 -0.59
CA ARG A 7 22.36 6.38 0.19
C ARG A 7 22.05 6.17 1.66
N ASP A 8 23.08 5.82 2.42
CA ASP A 8 23.04 5.69 3.87
C ASP A 8 21.98 4.68 4.36
N VAL A 9 21.81 3.58 3.61
CA VAL A 9 20.96 2.45 4.00
C VAL A 9 21.71 1.64 5.05
N PRO A 10 21.18 1.48 6.28
CA PRO A 10 21.79 0.63 7.30
C PRO A 10 21.93 -0.82 6.82
N ASP A 11 23.01 -1.50 7.24
CA ASP A 11 23.34 -2.85 6.77
C ASP A 11 22.25 -3.88 7.10
N ASP A 12 21.62 -3.76 8.27
CA ASP A 12 20.51 -4.60 8.71
C ASP A 12 19.26 -4.40 7.83
N VAL A 13 18.95 -3.16 7.49
CA VAL A 13 17.86 -2.81 6.56
C VAL A 13 18.16 -3.36 5.16
N TYR A 14 19.40 -3.21 4.68
CA TYR A 14 19.81 -3.76 3.40
C TYR A 14 19.65 -5.29 3.36
N ALA A 15 20.12 -5.98 4.41
CA ALA A 15 20.02 -7.44 4.52
C ALA A 15 18.56 -7.90 4.49
N ALA A 16 17.69 -7.27 5.28
CA ALA A 16 16.26 -7.60 5.31
C ALA A 16 15.59 -7.39 3.95
N LEU A 17 15.92 -6.30 3.24
CA LEU A 17 15.39 -6.05 1.88
C LEU A 17 15.90 -7.06 0.86
N ALA A 18 17.17 -7.48 0.98
CA ALA A 18 17.76 -8.49 0.10
C ALA A 18 17.10 -9.86 0.30
N GLU A 19 16.92 -10.29 1.55
CA GLU A 19 16.21 -11.53 1.89
C GLU A 19 14.77 -11.52 1.36
N ALA A 20 14.04 -10.41 1.58
CA ALA A 20 12.68 -10.25 1.09
C ALA A 20 12.61 -10.29 -0.45
N ALA A 21 13.56 -9.66 -1.15
CA ALA A 21 13.63 -9.71 -2.61
C ALA A 21 13.87 -11.15 -3.12
N THR A 22 14.77 -11.90 -2.49
CA THR A 22 15.01 -13.31 -2.79
C THR A 22 13.77 -14.17 -2.56
N ALA A 23 13.08 -13.97 -1.43
CA ALA A 23 11.83 -14.69 -1.14
C ALA A 23 10.74 -14.45 -2.20
N ASN A 24 10.69 -13.24 -2.77
CA ASN A 24 9.78 -12.86 -3.84
C ASN A 24 10.29 -13.21 -5.26
N ARG A 25 11.47 -13.84 -5.38
CA ARG A 25 12.14 -14.17 -6.66
C ARG A 25 12.37 -12.96 -7.55
N GLN A 26 12.68 -11.82 -6.94
CA GLN A 26 12.94 -10.55 -7.61
C GLN A 26 14.38 -10.10 -7.38
N SER A 27 14.89 -9.25 -8.28
CA SER A 27 16.09 -8.48 -7.95
C SER A 27 15.78 -7.47 -6.85
N LEU A 28 16.77 -7.12 -6.01
CA LEU A 28 16.61 -6.12 -4.95
C LEU A 28 16.05 -4.80 -5.48
N SER A 29 16.55 -4.31 -6.61
CA SER A 29 16.07 -3.05 -7.20
C SER A 29 14.61 -3.14 -7.64
N ALA A 30 14.16 -4.27 -8.20
CA ALA A 30 12.77 -4.45 -8.61
C ALA A 30 11.86 -4.51 -7.38
N PHE A 31 12.22 -5.31 -6.39
CA PHE A 31 11.48 -5.43 -5.13
C PHE A 31 11.32 -4.08 -4.43
N VAL A 32 12.40 -3.30 -4.29
CA VAL A 32 12.35 -1.98 -3.66
C VAL A 32 11.49 -1.00 -4.44
N VAL A 33 11.56 -1.00 -5.79
CA VAL A 33 10.70 -0.15 -6.62
C VAL A 33 9.22 -0.51 -6.47
N ASP A 34 8.90 -1.79 -6.41
CA ASP A 34 7.52 -2.25 -6.19
C ASP A 34 7.00 -1.78 -4.84
N ARG A 35 7.77 -1.96 -3.75
CA ARG A 35 7.35 -1.44 -2.42
C ARG A 35 7.23 0.06 -2.36
N LEU A 36 8.13 0.81 -3.00
CA LEU A 36 8.01 2.26 -3.08
C LEU A 36 6.77 2.69 -3.88
N THR A 37 6.40 1.91 -4.90
CA THR A 37 5.17 2.14 -5.68
C THR A 37 3.93 1.90 -4.82
N GLU A 38 3.90 0.80 -4.05
CA GLU A 38 2.82 0.49 -3.11
C GLU A 38 2.68 1.61 -2.06
N VAL A 39 3.78 2.04 -1.45
CA VAL A 39 3.78 3.15 -0.48
C VAL A 39 3.24 4.43 -1.11
N ALA A 40 3.70 4.80 -2.31
CA ALA A 40 3.23 5.99 -3.00
C ALA A 40 1.73 5.92 -3.35
N GLN A 41 1.19 4.74 -3.63
CA GLN A 41 -0.24 4.53 -3.83
C GLN A 41 -1.02 4.71 -2.53
N VAL A 42 -0.54 4.15 -1.41
CA VAL A 42 -1.18 4.30 -0.09
C VAL A 42 -1.18 5.75 0.37
N THR A 43 -0.07 6.49 0.20
CA THR A 43 -0.01 7.93 0.50
C THR A 43 -1.12 8.67 -0.25
N ARG A 44 -1.29 8.38 -1.55
CA ARG A 44 -2.35 9.00 -2.36
C ARG A 44 -3.75 8.55 -1.99
N LEU A 45 -3.93 7.31 -1.55
CA LEU A 45 -5.23 6.81 -1.12
C LEU A 45 -5.69 7.52 0.16
N ALA A 46 -4.77 7.78 1.10
CA ALA A 46 -5.08 8.58 2.29
C ALA A 46 -5.55 9.99 1.91
N ASP A 47 -4.86 10.64 0.97
CA ASP A 47 -5.25 11.94 0.43
C ASP A 47 -6.61 11.89 -0.30
N TYR A 48 -6.85 10.81 -1.05
CA TYR A 48 -8.13 10.58 -1.74
C TYR A 48 -9.28 10.41 -0.74
N VAL A 49 -9.13 9.57 0.27
CA VAL A 49 -10.14 9.36 1.32
C VAL A 49 -10.40 10.67 2.08
N ALA A 50 -9.36 11.43 2.40
CA ALA A 50 -9.49 12.72 3.08
C ALA A 50 -10.18 13.80 2.23
N SER A 51 -10.00 13.75 0.91
CA SER A 51 -10.60 14.70 -0.03
C SER A 51 -11.95 14.27 -0.58
N TYR A 52 -12.34 13.00 -0.40
CA TYR A 52 -13.57 12.44 -0.93
C TYR A 52 -14.78 13.03 -0.19
N PRO A 53 -15.62 13.86 -0.86
CA PRO A 53 -16.88 14.25 -0.28
C PRO A 53 -17.84 13.06 -0.38
N PRO A 54 -18.34 12.51 0.74
CA PRO A 54 -19.30 11.43 0.67
C PRO A 54 -20.56 11.90 -0.09
N PRO A 55 -21.10 11.09 -1.02
CA PRO A 55 -22.30 11.45 -1.75
C PRO A 55 -23.45 11.70 -0.77
N GLN A 56 -23.98 12.91 -0.77
CA GLN A 56 -25.08 13.30 0.09
C GLN A 56 -26.40 12.72 -0.43
N GLY A 57 -27.27 12.27 0.48
CA GLY A 57 -28.57 11.71 0.11
C GLY A 57 -28.56 10.27 -0.39
N SER A 58 -27.45 9.54 -0.22
CA SER A 58 -27.38 8.10 -0.55
C SER A 58 -28.19 7.22 0.39
N GLY A 59 -28.52 7.72 1.59
CA GLY A 59 -29.16 6.94 2.66
C GLY A 59 -28.25 5.87 3.29
N VAL A 60 -27.00 5.74 2.81
CA VAL A 60 -26.01 4.78 3.31
C VAL A 60 -25.31 5.36 4.53
N THR A 61 -25.43 4.67 5.65
CA THR A 61 -24.76 5.02 6.92
C THR A 61 -23.39 4.35 7.03
N LEU A 62 -22.58 4.78 8.01
CA LEU A 62 -21.32 4.11 8.34
C LEU A 62 -21.56 2.69 8.86
N GLU A 63 -22.66 2.45 9.60
CA GLU A 63 -23.07 1.10 10.00
C GLU A 63 -23.32 0.19 8.79
N ASP A 64 -24.00 0.68 7.75
CA ASP A 64 -24.26 -0.09 6.53
C ASP A 64 -22.95 -0.46 5.82
N ALA A 65 -22.01 0.49 5.73
CA ALA A 65 -20.69 0.23 5.16
C ALA A 65 -19.89 -0.79 5.99
N ALA A 66 -19.92 -0.69 7.32
CA ALA A 66 -19.24 -1.62 8.22
C ALA A 66 -19.87 -3.02 8.21
N ALA A 67 -21.18 -3.12 7.99
CA ALA A 67 -21.88 -4.39 7.82
C ALA A 67 -21.44 -5.08 6.52
N ALA A 68 -21.42 -4.35 5.40
CA ALA A 68 -21.01 -4.87 4.10
C ALA A 68 -19.55 -5.39 4.09
N VAL A 69 -18.62 -4.68 4.74
CA VAL A 69 -17.22 -5.13 4.87
C VAL A 69 -17.12 -6.42 5.68
N ARG A 70 -17.92 -6.56 6.74
CA ARG A 70 -17.96 -7.79 7.56
C ARG A 70 -18.46 -8.98 6.76
N GLU A 71 -19.57 -8.79 6.04
CA GLU A 71 -20.16 -9.83 5.19
C GLU A 71 -19.17 -10.30 4.11
N ALA A 72 -18.50 -9.37 3.43
CA ALA A 72 -17.48 -9.69 2.43
C ALA A 72 -16.28 -10.46 3.03
N ARG A 73 -15.89 -10.15 4.27
CA ARG A 73 -14.81 -10.87 4.97
C ARG A 73 -15.22 -12.28 5.39
N GLU A 74 -16.47 -12.48 5.78
CA GLU A 74 -16.97 -13.80 6.21
C GLU A 74 -17.26 -14.73 5.02
N ALA A 75 -17.43 -14.18 3.82
CA ALA A 75 -17.66 -14.92 2.58
C ALA A 75 -16.38 -15.39 1.85
N SER A 76 -15.19 -14.98 2.32
CA SER A 76 -13.89 -15.32 1.73
C SER A 76 -13.07 -16.25 2.60
#